data_AF-A0A6P1A6W3-F1
#
_entry.id   AF-A0A6P1A6W3-F1
#
_cell.length_a   1.000
_cell.length_b   1.000
_cell.length_c   1.000
_cell.angle_alpha   90.00
_cell.angle_beta   90.00
_cell.angle_gamma   90.00
#
_symmetry.space_group_name_H-M   'P 1'
#
loop_
_entity.id
_entity.type
_entity.pdbx_description
1 polymer ?
#
loop_
_entity_poly.entity_id
_entity_poly.type
_entity_poly.pdbx_seq_one_letter_code
_entity_poly.pdbx_strand_id
1 'polypeptide(L)'
;MGKIARKYKFIITCLTTLIFISAGSASAQDTVIFSRKDIFHPVIANNGMVSSQERYASEAGLAVLKEGGNAVDAAVTIGFTLA
;
A
#
# COMPACT_ATOMS: atom_id res chain seq x y z
N MET A 1 13.50 -50.41 10.83
CA MET A 1 14.08 -49.15 10.30
C MET A 1 13.23 -47.86 10.48
N GLY A 2 12.02 -47.89 11.07
CA GLY A 2 11.13 -46.70 11.09
C GLY A 2 11.43 -45.57 12.10
N LYS A 3 12.17 -45.85 13.19
CA LYS A 3 12.42 -44.84 14.25
C LYS A 3 13.41 -43.75 13.83
N ILE A 4 14.38 -44.09 12.98
CA ILE A 4 15.40 -43.18 12.46
C ILE A 4 14.78 -42.22 11.43
N ALA A 5 13.96 -42.74 10.52
CA ALA A 5 13.23 -41.92 9.54
C ALA A 5 12.28 -40.89 10.21
N ARG A 6 11.65 -41.25 11.33
CA ARG A 6 10.78 -40.34 12.09
C ARG A 6 11.53 -39.19 12.76
N LYS A 7 12.78 -39.42 13.20
CA LYS A 7 13.65 -38.37 13.77
C LYS A 7 14.06 -37.35 12.72
N TYR A 8 14.48 -37.79 11.53
CA TYR A 8 14.84 -36.87 10.44
C TYR A 8 13.64 -36.09 9.92
N LYS A 9 12.45 -36.69 9.86
CA LYS A 9 11.22 -35.99 9.47
C LYS A 9 10.86 -34.87 10.46
N PHE A 10 11.02 -35.13 11.76
CA PHE A 10 10.79 -34.12 12.80
C PHE A 10 11.82 -32.98 12.74
N ILE A 11 13.10 -33.31 12.52
CA ILE A 11 14.16 -32.30 12.37
C ILE A 11 13.91 -31.43 11.14
N ILE A 12 13.52 -32.02 10.01
CA ILE A 12 13.19 -31.28 8.78
C ILE A 12 11.99 -30.35 9.01
N THR A 13 10.91 -30.83 9.62
CA THR A 13 9.74 -29.99 9.92
C THR A 13 10.06 -28.84 10.88
N CYS A 14 10.93 -29.08 11.87
CA CYS A 14 11.37 -28.05 12.82
C CYS A 14 12.28 -27.02 12.13
N LEU A 15 13.16 -27.46 11.22
CA LEU A 15 14.04 -26.58 10.45
C LEU A 15 13.24 -25.71 9.47
N THR A 16 12.22 -26.27 8.79
CA THR A 16 11.37 -25.50 7.88
C THR A 16 10.51 -24.48 8.62
N THR A 17 9.99 -24.82 9.80
CA THR A 17 9.21 -23.86 10.61
C THR A 17 10.07 -22.74 11.18
N LEU A 18 11.32 -23.02 11.56
CA LEU A 18 12.25 -22.01 12.05
C LEU A 18 12.63 -20.99 10.96
N ILE A 19 12.80 -21.43 9.71
CA ILE A 19 13.10 -20.55 8.56
C ILE A 19 11.92 -19.60 8.30
N PHE A 20 10.67 -20.07 8.39
CA PHE A 20 9.48 -19.23 8.21
C PHE A 20 9.33 -18.13 9.27
N ILE A 21 9.76 -18.37 10.51
CA ILE A 21 9.70 -17.38 11.59
C ILE A 21 10.79 -16.30 11.41
N SER A 22 11.90 -16.62 10.74
CA SER A 22 12.98 -15.68 10.45
C SER A 22 12.76 -14.79 9.22
N ALA A 23 11.59 -14.87 8.58
CA ALA A 23 11.17 -13.89 7.57
C ALA A 23 10.95 -12.53 8.26
N GLY A 24 12.04 -11.82 8.50
CA GLY A 24 12.04 -10.51 9.13
C GLY A 24 11.13 -9.54 8.39
N SER A 25 10.42 -8.71 9.14
CA SER A 25 9.62 -7.63 8.57
C SER A 25 10.51 -6.72 7.73
N ALA A 26 10.29 -6.71 6.42
CA ALA A 26 10.90 -5.73 5.53
C ALA A 26 10.39 -4.34 5.95
N SER A 27 11.27 -3.54 6.54
CA SER A 27 10.96 -2.12 6.78
C SER A 27 10.99 -1.41 5.43
N ALA A 28 9.85 -0.86 5.01
CA ALA A 28 9.81 0.00 3.84
C ALA A 28 10.67 1.25 4.13
N GLN A 29 11.51 1.62 3.17
CA GLN A 29 12.34 2.82 3.27
C GLN A 29 11.46 4.06 3.06
N ASP A 30 11.14 4.78 4.13
CA ASP A 30 10.24 5.96 4.10
C ASP A 30 10.92 7.27 3.64
N THR A 31 12.15 7.18 3.12
CA THR A 31 12.87 8.35 2.61
C THR A 31 12.47 8.64 1.17
N VAL A 32 11.41 9.43 1.04
CA VAL A 32 11.09 10.20 -0.17
C VAL A 32 12.33 10.93 -0.70
N ILE A 33 12.75 10.63 -1.93
CA ILE A 33 13.81 11.37 -2.62
C ILE A 33 13.22 12.70 -3.06
N PHE A 34 13.25 13.70 -2.18
CA PHE A 34 12.92 15.08 -2.52
C PHE A 34 14.20 15.84 -2.83
N SER A 35 14.44 16.14 -4.10
CA SER A 35 15.48 17.08 -4.48
C SER A 35 14.80 18.41 -4.84
N ARG A 36 15.21 19.51 -4.19
CA ARG A 36 14.74 20.85 -4.57
C ARG A 36 15.17 21.28 -5.99
N LYS A 37 15.97 20.45 -6.67
CA LYS A 37 16.40 20.66 -8.06
C LYS A 37 15.52 19.90 -9.05
N ASP A 38 14.50 19.17 -8.59
CA ASP A 38 13.63 18.41 -9.47
C ASP A 38 12.71 19.35 -10.26
N ILE A 39 12.50 19.05 -11.54
CA ILE A 39 11.63 19.85 -12.40
C ILE A 39 10.16 19.65 -12.00
N PHE A 40 9.82 18.43 -11.58
CA PHE A 40 8.47 18.07 -11.16
C PHE A 40 8.43 17.90 -9.66
N HIS A 41 7.54 18.66 -9.03
CA HIS A 41 7.30 18.60 -7.60
C HIS A 41 6.02 17.79 -7.36
N PRO A 42 6.05 16.80 -6.46
CA PRO A 42 4.84 16.05 -6.13
C PRO A 42 3.85 16.95 -5.41
N VAL A 43 2.56 16.67 -5.62
CA VAL A 43 1.50 17.22 -4.78
C VAL A 43 1.53 16.44 -3.46
N ILE A 44 1.43 17.14 -2.33
CA ILE A 44 1.41 16.53 -0.99
C ILE A 44 0.16 17.03 -0.26
N ALA A 45 -0.53 16.11 0.42
CA ALA A 45 -1.70 16.41 1.23
C ALA A 45 -1.70 15.53 2.49
N ASN A 46 -2.08 16.11 3.63
CA ASN A 46 -2.09 15.40 4.91
C ASN A 46 -3.37 14.58 5.14
N ASN A 47 -4.52 15.10 4.68
CA ASN A 47 -5.83 14.54 5.04
C ASN A 47 -6.47 13.72 3.92
N GLY A 48 -6.08 13.97 2.66
CA GLY A 48 -6.65 13.31 1.49
C GLY A 48 -6.18 13.97 0.20
N MET A 49 -6.07 13.16 -0.85
CA MET A 49 -5.66 13.58 -2.20
C MET A 49 -6.53 12.89 -3.23
N VAL A 50 -6.85 13.59 -4.31
CA VAL A 50 -7.55 13.06 -5.48
C VAL A 50 -6.72 13.36 -6.71
N SER A 51 -6.63 12.37 -7.61
CA SER A 51 -5.97 12.51 -8.91
C SER A 51 -6.81 11.80 -9.96
N SER A 52 -7.23 12.53 -10.99
CA SER A 52 -7.92 11.99 -12.16
C SER A 52 -7.46 12.68 -13.45
N GLN A 53 -7.91 12.17 -14.59
CA GLN A 53 -7.58 12.71 -15.92
C GLN A 53 -8.25 14.06 -16.24
N GLU A 54 -9.22 14.49 -15.42
CA GLU A 54 -10.04 15.68 -15.67
C GLU A 54 -10.12 16.53 -14.40
N ARG A 55 -10.03 17.85 -14.55
CA ARG A 55 -9.94 18.80 -13.42
C ARG A 55 -11.21 18.81 -12.58
N TYR A 56 -12.38 18.95 -13.19
CA TYR A 56 -13.67 19.01 -12.49
C TYR A 56 -14.00 17.70 -11.75
N ALA A 57 -13.61 16.54 -12.27
CA ALA A 57 -13.73 15.25 -11.61
C ALA A 57 -12.81 15.17 -10.38
N SER A 58 -11.59 15.69 -10.49
CA SER A 58 -10.69 15.81 -9.32
C SER A 58 -11.26 16.76 -8.27
N GLU A 59 -11.84 17.90 -8.69
CA GLU A 59 -12.49 18.86 -7.80
C GLU A 59 -13.75 18.29 -7.12
N ALA A 60 -14.57 17.54 -7.86
CA ALA A 60 -15.76 16.88 -7.33
C ALA A 60 -15.40 15.80 -6.29
N GLY A 61 -14.43 14.93 -6.60
CA GLY A 61 -13.91 13.95 -5.65
C GLY A 61 -13.33 14.62 -4.40
N LEU A 62 -12.62 15.74 -4.56
CA LEU A 62 -12.07 16.51 -3.43
C LEU A 62 -13.18 17.16 -2.58
N ALA A 63 -14.27 17.63 -3.20
CA ALA A 63 -15.41 18.18 -2.47
C ALA A 63 -16.04 17.11 -1.56
N VAL A 64 -16.22 15.88 -2.05
CA VAL A 64 -16.74 14.77 -1.24
C VAL A 64 -15.83 14.43 -0.06
N LEU A 65 -14.50 14.42 -0.26
CA LEU A 65 -13.56 14.25 0.87
C LEU A 65 -13.69 15.37 1.90
N LYS A 66 -13.89 16.63 1.46
CA LYS A 66 -14.08 17.78 2.35
C LYS A 66 -15.40 17.72 3.12
N GLU A 67 -16.43 17.11 2.54
CA GLU A 67 -17.74 16.90 3.15
C GLU A 67 -17.77 15.72 4.14
N GLY A 68 -16.64 15.01 4.30
CA GLY A 68 -16.50 13.89 5.23
C GLY A 68 -16.70 12.52 4.60
N GLY A 69 -16.84 12.45 3.26
CA GLY A 69 -16.80 11.20 2.52
C GLY A 69 -15.41 10.55 2.55
N ASN A 70 -15.36 9.23 2.37
CA ASN A 70 -14.11 8.48 2.32
C ASN A 70 -13.56 8.37 0.89
N ALA A 71 -12.43 7.68 0.72
CA ALA A 71 -11.80 7.49 -0.59
C ALA A 71 -12.67 6.72 -1.61
N VAL A 72 -13.52 5.82 -1.15
CA VAL A 72 -14.48 5.08 -2.01
C VAL A 72 -15.59 6.02 -2.48
N ASP A 73 -16.15 6.86 -1.59
CA ASP A 73 -17.18 7.85 -1.95
C ASP A 73 -16.64 8.82 -3.01
N ALA A 74 -15.40 9.29 -2.83
CA ALA A 74 -14.71 10.14 -3.79
C ALA A 74 -14.47 9.42 -5.13
N ALA A 75 -14.05 8.14 -5.12
CA ALA A 75 -13.83 7.36 -6.34
C ALA A 75 -15.13 7.12 -7.14
N VAL A 76 -16.23 6.81 -6.47
CA VAL A 76 -17.55 6.66 -7.11
C VAL A 76 -18.00 7.99 -7.73
N THR A 77 -17.81 9.10 -7.02
CA THR A 77 -18.10 10.45 -7.53
C THR A 77 -17.30 10.78 -8.78
N ILE A 78 -15.99 10.51 -8.78
CA ILE A 78 -15.13 10.67 -9.96
C ILE A 78 -15.65 9.84 -11.13
N GLY A 79 -16.05 8.58 -10.89
CA GLY A 79 -16.63 7.72 -11.92
C GLY A 79 -17.87 8.33 -12.58
N PHE A 80 -18.79 8.93 -11.80
CA PHE A 80 -19.96 9.63 -12.34
C PHE A 80 -19.62 10.95 -13.04
N THR A 81 -18.60 11.67 -12.56
CA THR A 81 -18.21 12.97 -13.14
C THR A 81 -17.52 12.82 -14.50
N LEU A 82 -16.94 11.64 -14.76
CA LEU A 82 -16.24 11.31 -16.01
C LEU A 82 -17.14 10.70 -17.09
N ALA A 83 -18.36 10.29 -16.76
CA ALA A 83 -19.31 9.65 -17.67
C ALA A 83 -19.97 10.67 -18.61
#